data_AF-A0A820NFH9-F1
#
_entry.id   AF-A0A820NFH9-F1
#
_cell.length_a   1.000
_cell.length_b   1.000
_cell.length_c   1.000
_cell.angle_alpha   90.00
_cell.angle_beta   90.00
_cell.angle_gamma   90.00
#
_symmetry.space_group_name_H-M   'P 1'
#
loop_
_entity.id
_entity.type
_entity.pdbx_description
1 polymer ?
#
loop_
_entity_poly.entity_id
_entity_poly.type
_entity_poly.pdbx_seq_one_letter_code
_entity_poly.pdbx_strand_id
1 'polypeptide(L)' 'NRVMKWVEGAKESIVAAGGQGYGDTLTQLSYPNVLFVDTLGTLYVADLGNHRIMR' A
#
# COMPACT_ATOMS: atom_id res chain seq x y z
N ASN A 1 -1.57 -8.30 -4.65
CA ASN A 1 -1.43 -7.55 -3.38
C ASN A 1 -2.12 -6.20 -3.49
N ARG A 2 -2.85 -5.77 -2.46
CA ARG A 2 -3.42 -4.41 -2.35
C ARG A 2 -3.40 -3.94 -0.90
N VAL A 3 -3.16 -2.66 -0.69
CA VAL A 3 -3.23 -2.00 0.62
C VAL A 3 -4.49 -1.15 0.65
N MET A 4 -5.33 -1.39 1.65
CA MET A 4 -6.63 -0.73 1.79
C MET A 4 -6.63 0.13 3.06
N LYS A 5 -7.13 1.36 2.94
CA LYS A 5 -7.42 2.22 4.09
C LYS A 5 -8.90 2.07 4.46
N TRP A 6 -9.13 1.73 5.72
CA TRP A 6 -10.45 1.65 6.33
C TRP A 6 -10.58 2.73 7.39
N VAL A 7 -11.74 3.41 7.40
CA VAL A 7 -12.16 4.22 8.54
C VAL A 7 -13.05 3.36 9.42
N GLU A 8 -12.98 3.55 10.74
CA GLU A 8 -13.81 2.80 11.68
C GLU A 8 -15.30 2.93 11.31
N GLY A 9 -16.01 1.81 11.24
CA GLY A 9 -17.41 1.75 10.83
C GLY A 9 -17.69 1.94 9.34
N ALA A 10 -16.67 2.10 8.49
CA ALA A 10 -16.87 2.28 7.05
C ALA A 10 -17.39 1.02 6.35
N LYS A 11 -18.36 1.19 5.43
CA LYS A 11 -18.87 0.13 4.55
C LYS A 11 -18.08 -0.01 3.25
N GLU A 12 -17.26 0.98 2.95
CA GLU A 12 -16.40 1.05 1.78
C GLU A 12 -14.98 1.43 2.19
N SER A 13 -14.01 1.14 1.33
CA SER A 13 -12.59 1.39 1.60
C SER A 13 -11.93 2.08 0.42
N ILE A 14 -10.80 2.73 0.71
CA ILE A 14 -9.97 3.38 -0.31
C ILE A 14 -8.78 2.47 -0.59
N VAL A 15 -8.52 2.20 -1.87
CA VAL A 15 -7.25 1.54 -2.28
C VAL A 15 -6.14 2.56 -2.12
N ALA A 16 -5.24 2.32 -1.18
CA ALA A 16 -4.09 3.19 -0.93
C ALA A 16 -2.91 2.85 -1.86
N ALA A 17 -2.72 1.56 -2.17
CA ALA A 17 -1.70 1.09 -3.11
C ALA A 17 -2.04 -0.31 -3.65
N GLY A 18 -1.47 -0.66 -4.80
CA GLY A 18 -1.65 -1.99 -5.39
C GLY A 18 -3.01 -2.21 -6.07
N GLY A 19 -3.32 -3.48 -6.33
CA GLY A 19 -4.56 -3.89 -6.98
C GLY A 19 -4.48 -4.17 -8.49
N GLN A 20 -3.39 -3.79 -9.16
CA GLN A 20 -3.18 -4.01 -10.60
C GLN A 20 -2.00 -4.94 -10.93
N GLY A 21 -1.71 -5.90 -10.05
CA GLY A 21 -0.65 -6.89 -10.26
C GLY A 21 0.76 -6.37 -9.93
N TYR A 22 1.75 -6.85 -10.66
CA TYR A 22 3.17 -6.52 -10.50
C TYR A 22 3.61 -5.44 -11.49
N GLY A 23 4.60 -4.64 -11.10
CA GLY A 23 5.09 -3.50 -11.87
C GLY A 23 5.62 -2.40 -10.96
N ASP A 24 5.95 -1.26 -11.55
CA ASP A 24 6.69 -0.15 -10.93
C ASP A 24 5.83 1.09 -10.66
N THR A 25 4.52 1.01 -10.86
CA THR A 25 3.59 2.10 -10.52
C THR A 25 3.02 1.96 -9.10
N LEU A 26 2.28 2.96 -8.61
CA LEU A 26 1.63 2.93 -7.29
C LEU A 26 0.53 1.86 -7.16
N THR A 27 -0.10 1.52 -8.28
CA THR A 27 -1.18 0.52 -8.34
C THR A 27 -0.65 -0.90 -8.48
N GLN A 28 0.68 -1.09 -8.48
CA GLN A 28 1.32 -2.38 -8.65
C GLN A 28 2.24 -2.68 -7.47
N LEU A 29 2.07 -3.86 -6.87
CA LEU A 29 2.81 -4.30 -5.68
C LEU A 29 3.27 -5.74 -5.84
N SER A 30 4.52 -6.01 -5.48
CA SER A 30 5.18 -7.30 -5.51
C SER A 30 5.65 -7.68 -4.10
N TYR A 31 4.98 -8.68 -3.52
CA TYR A 31 5.27 -9.20 -2.17
C TYR A 31 5.49 -8.13 -1.07
N PRO A 32 4.58 -7.16 -0.90
CA PRO A 32 4.72 -6.18 0.18
C PRO A 32 4.56 -6.87 1.53
N ASN A 33 5.46 -6.56 2.46
CA ASN A 33 5.52 -7.26 3.76
C ASN A 33 5.32 -6.34 4.97
N VAL A 34 5.71 -5.07 4.84
CA VAL A 34 5.68 -4.12 5.95
C VAL A 34 4.95 -2.86 5.53
N LEU A 35 4.10 -2.37 6.44
CA LEU A 35 3.41 -1.09 6.35
C LEU A 35 3.80 -0.25 7.57
N PHE A 36 4.10 1.02 7.35
CA PHE A 36 4.37 2.00 8.41
C PHE A 36 3.61 3.29 8.10
N VAL A 37 3.04 3.93 9.12
CA VAL A 37 2.39 5.24 8.97
C VAL A 37 3.08 6.20 9.91
N ASP A 38 3.57 7.33 9.38
CA ASP A 38 4.22 8.35 10.21
C ASP A 38 3.19 9.21 10.98
N THR A 39 3.67 10.11 11.83
CA THR A 39 2.81 11.00 12.62
C THR A 39 2.05 12.03 11.79
N LEU A 40 2.42 12.23 10.52
CA LEU A 40 1.73 13.11 9.58
C LEU A 40 0.67 12.35 8.75
N GLY A 41 0.59 11.03 8.91
CA GLY A 41 -0.34 10.17 8.19
C GLY A 41 0.18 9.65 6.84
N THR A 42 1.47 9.83 6.54
CA THR A 42 2.09 9.28 5.32
C THR A 42 2.24 7.77 5.44
N LEU A 43 1.76 7.01 4.44
CA LEU A 43 1.85 5.56 4.40
C LEU A 43 3.10 5.12 3.65
N TYR A 44 3.98 4.42 4.34
CA TYR A 44 5.15 3.77 3.74
C TYR A 44 4.89 2.28 3.54
N VAL A 45 5.21 1.77 2.34
CA VAL A 45 5.05 0.36 1.98
C VAL A 45 6.41 -0.21 1.58
N ALA A 46 6.85 -1.28 2.25
CA ALA A 46 8.01 -2.05 1.83
C ALA A 46 7.59 -3.08 0.77
N ASP A 47 7.78 -2.73 -0.50
CA ASP A 47 7.39 -3.50 -1.68
C ASP A 47 8.54 -4.43 -2.10
N LEU A 48 8.78 -5.45 -1.27
CA LEU A 48 10.02 -6.24 -1.28
C LEU A 48 10.32 -6.92 -2.62
N GLY A 49 9.30 -7.46 -3.29
CA GLY A 49 9.46 -8.13 -4.58
C GLY A 49 9.80 -7.17 -5.73
N ASN A 50 9.64 -5.86 -5.52
CA ASN A 50 10.08 -4.81 -6.43
C ASN A 50 11.33 -4.08 -5.90
N HIS A 51 11.93 -4.55 -4.79
CA HIS A 51 13.12 -3.99 -4.16
C HIS A 51 13.03 -2.47 -3.88
N ARG A 52 11.89 -1.99 -3.42
CA ARG A 52 11.66 -0.55 -3.20
C ARG A 52 10.81 -0.25 -1.95
N ILE A 53 10.86 1.01 -1.53
CA ILE A 53 9.93 1.59 -0.55
C ILE A 53 9.05 2.61 -1.27
N MET A 54 7.74 2.54 -1.04
CA MET A 54 6.75 3.49 -1.57
C MET A 54 6.22 4.38 -0.44
N ARG A 55 5.75 5.59 -0.78
CA ARG A 55 5.14 6.56 0.13
C ARG A 55 3.82 7.08 -0.43
#